data_AF-A0A2H0LMV1-F1
#
_entry.id   AF-A0A2H0LMV1-F1
#
_cell.length_a   1.000
_cell.length_b   1.000
_cell.length_c   1.000
_cell.angle_alpha   90.00
_cell.angle_beta   90.00
_cell.angle_gamma   90.00
#
_symmetry.space_group_name_H-M   'P 1'
#
loop_
_entity.id
_entity.type
_entity.pdbx_description
1 polymer ?
#
loop_
_entity_poly.entity_id
_entity_poly.type
_entity_poly.pdbx_seq_one_letter_code
_entity_poly.pdbx_strand_id
1 'polypeptide(L)'
;MNRGTRGHAQEGLTPRIQSNPGSEITLASFGTLPRNDTSKKTSRENRHLAWSYLSQELEELKDNSLYREPKYLDSIDGVHGKVDGKDILLFCSNDY
;
A
#
# COMPACT_ATOMS: atom_id res chain seq x y z
N MET A 1 -31.88 31.44 -38.46
CA MET A 1 -30.70 32.33 -38.48
C MET A 1 -29.73 31.85 -37.41
N ASN A 2 -28.54 31.40 -37.83
CA ASN A 2 -27.42 31.01 -36.97
C ASN A 2 -26.77 32.24 -36.31
N ARG A 3 -26.45 32.17 -35.02
CA ARG A 3 -25.24 32.76 -34.40
C ARG A 3 -24.83 31.94 -33.17
N GLY A 4 -23.54 31.66 -33.08
CA GLY A 4 -22.94 30.75 -32.12
C GLY A 4 -22.36 31.39 -30.86
N THR A 5 -21.90 30.47 -30.01
CA THR A 5 -20.80 30.54 -29.02
C THR A 5 -20.86 31.58 -27.91
N ARG A 6 -20.96 31.10 -26.66
CA ARG A 6 -20.07 31.50 -25.55
C ARG A 6 -19.91 30.33 -24.59
N GLY A 7 -18.66 30.06 -24.22
CA GLY A 7 -18.24 28.89 -23.46
C GLY A 7 -18.78 28.87 -22.03
N HIS A 8 -19.05 27.67 -21.55
CA HIS A 8 -19.27 27.41 -20.14
C HIS A 8 -18.01 26.80 -19.54
N ALA A 9 -17.51 27.48 -18.52
CA ALA A 9 -16.43 27.07 -17.65
C ALA A 9 -16.69 25.65 -17.11
N GLN A 10 -15.68 24.79 -17.18
CA GLN A 10 -15.65 23.54 -16.44
C GLN A 10 -15.43 23.87 -14.96
N GLU A 11 -16.52 24.02 -14.21
CA GLU A 11 -16.48 23.93 -12.76
C GLU A 11 -16.49 22.47 -12.35
N GLY A 12 -15.53 22.11 -11.49
CA GLY A 12 -15.25 20.74 -11.07
C GLY A 12 -16.47 20.04 -10.48
N LEU A 13 -16.91 18.98 -11.15
CA LEU A 13 -17.75 17.95 -10.55
C LEU A 13 -16.88 17.16 -9.59
N THR A 14 -16.91 17.54 -8.31
CA THR A 14 -16.57 16.61 -7.24
C THR A 14 -17.53 15.42 -7.35
N PRO A 15 -17.05 14.17 -7.49
CA PRO A 15 -17.96 13.04 -7.54
C PRO A 15 -18.61 12.91 -6.16
N ARG A 16 -19.89 13.30 -6.10
CA ARG A 16 -20.76 13.06 -4.96
C ARG A 16 -20.89 11.55 -4.82
N ILE A 17 -20.17 10.96 -3.85
CA ILE A 17 -20.28 9.54 -3.51
C ILE A 17 -21.71 9.32 -2.99
N GLN A 18 -22.60 8.91 -3.88
CA GLN A 18 -23.87 8.31 -3.49
C GLN A 18 -23.56 6.88 -3.07
N SER A 19 -23.47 6.67 -1.76
CA SER A 19 -23.41 5.32 -1.19
C SER A 19 -24.78 4.65 -1.41
N ASN A 20 -24.91 3.91 -2.52
CA ASN A 20 -26.00 2.95 -2.65
C ASN A 20 -25.66 1.73 -1.78
N PRO A 21 -26.51 1.34 -0.82
CA PRO A 21 -26.33 0.12 -0.06
C PRO A 21 -26.69 -1.05 -0.98
N GLY A 22 -25.76 -1.48 -1.82
CA GLY A 22 -25.99 -2.62 -2.71
C GLY A 22 -25.06 -2.76 -3.91
N SER A 23 -24.22 -1.77 -4.24
CA SER A 23 -23.28 -1.92 -5.37
C SER A 23 -21.98 -2.59 -4.89
N GLU A 24 -21.69 -3.75 -5.46
CA GLU A 24 -20.39 -4.41 -5.41
C GLU A 24 -19.29 -3.43 -5.84
N ILE A 25 -18.24 -3.31 -5.02
CA ILE A 25 -17.04 -2.60 -5.43
C ILE A 25 -16.24 -3.57 -6.28
N THR A 26 -16.42 -3.51 -7.59
CA THR A 26 -15.57 -4.25 -8.53
C THR A 26 -14.22 -3.54 -8.58
N LEU A 27 -13.32 -3.88 -7.65
CA LEU A 27 -11.92 -3.49 -7.74
C LEU A 27 -11.27 -4.38 -8.81
N ALA A 28 -11.06 -3.81 -9.99
CA ALA A 28 -10.45 -4.54 -11.10
C ALA A 28 -9.13 -5.20 -10.64
N SER A 29 -9.09 -6.53 -10.77
CA SER A 29 -7.90 -7.38 -10.70
C SER A 29 -7.27 -7.73 -9.34
N PHE A 30 -7.93 -7.49 -8.21
CA PHE A 30 -7.45 -7.97 -6.91
C PHE A 30 -8.54 -8.78 -6.21
N GLY A 31 -8.19 -9.97 -5.71
CA GLY A 31 -9.11 -10.98 -5.19
C GLY A 31 -10.20 -10.41 -4.27
N THR A 32 -11.41 -10.95 -4.43
CA THR A 32 -12.60 -10.54 -3.69
C THR A 32 -12.40 -10.81 -2.19
N LEU A 33 -12.27 -9.76 -1.38
CA LEU A 33 -12.38 -9.89 0.07
C LEU A 33 -13.84 -10.26 0.43
N PRO A 34 -14.10 -11.34 1.19
CA PRO A 34 -15.46 -11.71 1.56
C PRO A 34 -16.07 -10.63 2.45
N ARG A 35 -17.21 -10.09 2.00
CA ARG A 35 -18.00 -9.09 2.73
C ARG A 35 -18.69 -9.78 3.91
N ASN A 36 -18.15 -9.56 5.11
CA ASN A 36 -18.61 -10.27 6.31
C ASN A 36 -19.80 -9.53 6.95
N ASP A 37 -21.00 -9.69 6.38
CA ASP A 37 -22.27 -9.19 6.93
C ASP A 37 -22.78 -10.14 8.05
N THR A 38 -22.01 -10.28 9.14
CA THR A 38 -22.55 -10.84 10.40
C THR A 38 -22.05 -10.06 11.61
N SER A 39 -23.01 -9.35 12.21
CA SER A 39 -22.87 -8.55 13.41
C SER A 39 -22.66 -9.47 14.63
N LYS A 40 -21.58 -9.23 15.39
CA LYS A 40 -21.35 -9.60 16.82
C LYS A 40 -20.66 -10.94 17.20
N LYS A 41 -19.65 -11.42 16.45
CA LYS A 41 -18.67 -12.42 17.00
C LYS A 41 -17.18 -12.10 16.82
N THR A 42 -16.85 -10.96 16.24
CA THR A 42 -15.85 -11.02 15.16
C THR A 42 -14.49 -10.37 15.42
N SER A 43 -14.22 -9.71 16.56
CA SER A 43 -12.93 -9.00 16.75
C SER A 43 -11.71 -9.93 16.90
N ARG A 44 -11.85 -11.08 17.57
CA ARG A 44 -10.74 -12.04 17.72
C ARG A 44 -10.53 -12.85 16.44
N GLU A 45 -11.61 -13.30 15.82
CA GLU A 45 -11.60 -14.05 14.56
C GLU A 45 -11.04 -13.21 13.40
N ASN A 46 -11.41 -11.93 13.32
CA ASN A 46 -10.88 -11.01 12.29
C ASN A 46 -9.37 -10.76 12.43
N ARG A 47 -8.83 -10.73 13.67
CA ARG A 47 -7.37 -10.60 13.89
C ARG A 47 -6.61 -11.83 13.41
N HIS A 48 -7.15 -13.02 13.65
CA HIS A 48 -6.56 -14.26 13.15
C HIS A 48 -6.56 -14.30 11.62
N LEU A 49 -7.65 -13.90 10.98
CA LEU A 49 -7.73 -13.81 9.51
C LEU A 49 -6.71 -12.82 8.93
N ALA A 50 -6.61 -11.62 9.52
CA ALA A 50 -5.63 -10.63 9.08
C ALA A 50 -4.19 -11.13 9.24
N TRP A 51 -3.88 -11.81 10.35
CA TRP A 51 -2.55 -12.39 10.58
C TRP A 51 -2.21 -13.48 9.56
N SER A 52 -3.14 -14.41 9.30
CA SER A 52 -2.92 -15.47 8.31
C SER A 52 -2.68 -14.90 6.92
N TYR A 53 -3.47 -13.90 6.52
CA TYR A 53 -3.29 -13.21 5.23
C TYR A 53 -1.93 -12.51 5.15
N LEU A 54 -1.56 -11.72 6.16
CA LEU A 54 -0.26 -11.05 6.19
C LEU A 54 0.92 -12.02 6.18
N SER A 55 0.78 -13.17 6.86
CA SER A 55 1.82 -14.20 6.89
C SER A 55 1.99 -14.82 5.50
N GLN A 56 0.88 -15.11 4.81
CA GLN A 56 0.92 -15.65 3.45
C GLN A 56 1.58 -14.66 2.48
N GLU A 57 1.15 -13.40 2.48
CA GLU A 57 1.71 -12.35 1.62
C GLU A 57 3.22 -12.14 1.88
N LEU A 58 3.65 -12.23 3.15
CA LEU A 58 5.07 -12.14 3.49
C LEU A 58 5.89 -13.31 2.91
N GLU A 59 5.37 -14.53 2.93
CA GLU A 59 6.05 -15.67 2.30
C GLU A 59 6.07 -15.52 0.78
N GLU A 60 4.99 -15.07 0.15
CA GLU A 60 4.97 -14.78 -1.28
C GLU A 60 6.00 -13.72 -1.68
N LEU A 61 6.20 -12.68 -0.85
CA LEU A 61 7.25 -11.67 -1.09
C LEU A 61 8.66 -12.26 -0.96
N LYS A 62 8.89 -13.20 -0.03
CA LYS A 62 10.18 -13.88 0.12
C LYS A 62 10.47 -14.78 -1.06
N ASP A 63 9.50 -15.60 -1.48
CA ASP A 63 9.63 -16.53 -2.60
C ASP A 63 9.92 -15.80 -3.92
N ASN A 64 9.35 -14.60 -4.09
CA ASN A 64 9.58 -13.75 -5.25
C ASN A 64 10.80 -12.83 -5.14
N SER A 65 11.63 -12.94 -4.08
CA SER A 65 12.79 -12.07 -3.85
C SER A 65 12.45 -10.57 -3.77
N LEU A 66 11.23 -10.23 -3.36
CA LEU A 66 10.75 -8.86 -3.18
C LEU A 66 10.81 -8.41 -1.72
N TYR A 67 10.92 -9.37 -0.79
CA TYR A 67 11.16 -9.07 0.62
C TYR A 67 12.48 -8.34 0.81
N ARG A 68 12.45 -7.21 1.54
CA ARG A 68 13.62 -6.37 1.82
C ARG A 68 14.05 -6.54 3.26
N GLU A 69 15.21 -7.14 3.46
CA GLU A 69 15.84 -7.24 4.77
C GLU A 69 16.60 -5.94 5.09
N PRO A 70 16.34 -5.30 6.24
CA PRO A 70 17.11 -4.15 6.67
C PRO A 70 18.54 -4.56 7.01
N LYS A 71 19.50 -3.71 6.64
CA LYS A 71 20.88 -3.79 7.14
C LYS A 71 21.09 -2.73 8.21
N TYR A 72 21.72 -3.14 9.30
CA TYR A 72 22.01 -2.27 10.44
C TYR A 72 23.48 -1.88 10.42
N LEU A 73 23.74 -0.61 10.69
CA LEU A 73 25.10 -0.09 10.83
C LEU A 73 25.57 -0.28 12.27
N ASP A 74 26.75 -0.85 12.45
CA ASP A 74 27.43 -0.96 13.74
C ASP A 74 28.07 0.40 14.13
N SER A 75 28.63 1.11 13.14
CA SER A 75 29.22 2.44 13.30
C SER A 75 29.25 3.21 11.97
N ILE A 76 29.33 4.53 12.04
CA ILE A 76 29.41 5.44 10.87
C ILE A 76 30.43 6.56 11.12
N ASP A 77 31.25 6.85 10.10
CA ASP A 77 32.21 7.96 10.06
C ASP A 77 32.30 8.51 8.62
N GLY A 78 31.47 9.51 8.34
CA GLY A 78 31.32 10.08 7.00
C GLY A 78 30.96 9.02 5.95
N VAL A 79 31.82 8.86 4.94
CA VAL A 79 31.66 7.88 3.85
C VAL A 79 31.96 6.44 4.30
N HIS A 80 32.59 6.24 5.46
CA HIS A 80 32.92 4.91 5.96
C HIS A 80 31.87 4.43 6.96
N GLY A 81 31.56 3.15 6.92
CA GLY A 81 30.66 2.52 7.88
C GLY A 81 31.06 1.09 8.18
N LYS A 82 30.42 0.50 9.18
CA LYS A 82 30.58 -0.90 9.52
C LYS A 82 29.24 -1.62 9.53
N VAL A 83 29.13 -2.73 8.81
CA VAL A 83 27.94 -3.58 8.76
C VAL A 83 28.37 -5.02 8.98
N ASP A 84 27.73 -5.72 9.91
CA ASP A 84 28.05 -7.11 10.26
C ASP A 84 29.55 -7.30 10.57
N GLY A 85 30.16 -6.30 11.23
CA GLY A 85 31.58 -6.29 11.57
C GLY A 85 32.56 -6.00 10.43
N LYS A 86 32.08 -5.70 9.21
CA LYS A 86 32.92 -5.41 8.04
C LYS A 86 32.93 -3.93 7.69
N ASP A 87 34.09 -3.42 7.34
CA ASP A 87 34.26 -2.04 6.86
C ASP A 87 33.70 -1.91 5.43
N ILE A 88 32.89 -0.87 5.21
CA ILE A 88 32.22 -0.58 3.94
C ILE A 88 32.31 0.90 3.58
N LEU A 89 32.11 1.21 2.30
CA LEU A 89 31.88 2.58 1.82
C LEU A 89 30.39 2.81 1.60
N LEU A 90 29.88 3.93 2.10
CA LEU A 90 28.47 4.31 2.07
C LEU A 90 28.19 5.17 0.83
N PHE A 91 27.42 4.61 -0.10
CA PHE A 91 26.88 5.32 -1.29
C PHE A 91 25.35 5.31 -1.34
N CYS A 92 24.70 4.83 -0.28
CA CYS A 92 23.26 4.70 -0.16
C CYS A 92 22.63 5.69 0.83
N SER A 93 23.43 6.60 1.39
CA SER A 93 22.94 7.69 2.23
C SER A 93 22.45 8.85 1.37
N ASN A 94 21.62 9.71 1.97
CA ASN A 94 21.27 11.02 1.41
C ASN A 94 22.17 12.13 2.03
N ASP A 95 23.39 11.78 2.43
CA ASP A 95 24.34 12.66 3.12
C ASP A 95 25.29 13.29 2.08
N TYR A 96 25.06 14.57 1.76
CA TYR A 96 25.72 15.34 0.69
C TYR A 96 26.77 16.31 1.22
#